data_AF-A0A919KVI3-F1
#
_entry.id   AF-A0A919KVI3-F1
#
_cell.length_a   1.000
_cell.length_b   1.000
_cell.length_c   1.000
_cell.angle_alpha   90.00
_cell.angle_beta   90.00
_cell.angle_gamma   90.00
#
_symmetry.space_group_name_H-M   'P 1'
#
loop_
_entity.id
_entity.type
_entity.pdbx_description
1 polymer ?
#
loop_
_entity_poly.entity_id
_entity_poly.type
_entity_poly.pdbx_seq_one_letter_code
_entity_poly.pdbx_strand_id
1 'polypeptide(L)'
;MDVLLTQLPAMIGVLIGVVGTLVTTAVADAARWRREQRVRFDERLLDVSAEYAAAIREIVQTLASMTAHVRPGEKSPPLTPEEGKSILDAANRRRMLAWESLCLVADDATVKAGSDLWSAVRPLQYAVRDLATFSPDDWEPLDRVVRAQQRDFYQAVRRSLAIGPLGVPVSRYERAAQST
;
A
#
# COMPACT_ATOMS: atom_id res chain seq x y z
N MET A 1 9.21 -66.27 27.91
CA MET A 1 8.39 -65.25 27.21
C MET A 1 8.69 -63.84 27.75
N ASP A 2 9.85 -63.64 28.40
CA ASP A 2 10.16 -62.44 29.18
C ASP A 2 10.97 -61.37 28.43
N VAL A 3 11.63 -61.77 27.32
CA VAL A 3 12.46 -60.87 26.50
C VAL A 3 11.64 -59.80 25.78
N LEU A 4 10.41 -60.13 25.34
CA LEU A 4 9.51 -59.18 24.70
C LEU A 4 8.99 -58.12 25.69
N LEU A 5 8.64 -58.53 26.91
CA LEU A 5 8.15 -57.63 27.95
C LEU A 5 9.24 -56.68 28.47
N THR A 6 10.50 -57.13 28.48
CA THR A 6 11.65 -56.30 28.87
C THR A 6 12.12 -55.33 27.78
N GLN A 7 11.76 -55.56 26.50
CA GLN A 7 12.11 -54.67 25.39
C GLN A 7 11.04 -53.61 25.06
N LEU A 8 9.81 -53.77 25.55
CA LEU A 8 8.74 -52.78 25.34
C LEU A 8 9.12 -51.34 25.74
N PRO A 9 9.78 -51.07 26.88
CA PRO A 9 10.16 -49.71 27.25
C PRO A 9 11.13 -49.07 26.25
N ALA A 10 12.08 -49.85 25.73
CA ALA A 10 13.04 -49.39 24.73
C ALA A 10 12.35 -49.06 23.40
N MET A 11 11.40 -49.90 22.97
CA MET A 11 10.64 -49.64 21.75
C MET A 11 9.74 -48.41 21.87
N ILE A 12 9.10 -48.19 23.03
CA ILE A 12 8.31 -46.99 23.30
C ILE A 12 9.20 -45.73 23.25
N GLY A 13 10.40 -45.78 23.84
CA GLY A 13 11.35 -44.67 23.79
C GLY A 13 11.78 -44.31 22.35
N VAL A 14 12.05 -45.31 21.52
CA VAL A 14 12.37 -45.10 20.10
C VAL A 14 11.18 -44.54 19.33
N LEU A 15 9.97 -45.05 19.58
CA LEU A 15 8.76 -44.56 18.92
C LEU A 15 8.50 -43.08 19.24
N ILE A 16 8.63 -42.70 20.51
CA ILE A 16 8.51 -41.32 20.97
C ILE A 16 9.61 -40.45 20.34
N GLY A 17 10.84 -40.93 20.28
CA GLY A 17 11.96 -40.21 19.65
C GLY A 17 11.74 -39.94 18.16
N VAL A 18 11.24 -40.93 17.41
CA VAL A 18 10.94 -40.80 15.98
C VAL A 18 9.77 -39.84 15.76
N VAL A 19 8.67 -39.98 16.51
CA VAL A 19 7.52 -39.08 16.41
C VAL A 19 7.90 -37.64 16.78
N GLY A 20 8.66 -37.45 17.86
CA GLY A 20 9.16 -36.15 18.27
C GLY A 20 10.04 -35.52 17.19
N THR A 21 10.93 -36.29 16.59
CA THR A 21 11.79 -35.81 15.50
C THR A 21 10.98 -35.42 14.27
N LEU A 22 10.03 -36.25 13.83
CA LEU A 22 9.17 -35.96 12.68
C LEU A 22 8.33 -34.70 12.88
N VAL A 23 7.73 -34.52 14.06
CA VAL A 23 6.95 -33.32 14.39
C VAL A 23 7.84 -32.08 14.40
N THR A 24 9.03 -32.17 15.01
CA THR A 24 9.97 -31.03 15.10
C THR A 24 10.47 -30.62 13.70
N THR A 25 10.81 -31.59 12.86
CA THR A 25 11.20 -31.36 11.47
C THR A 25 10.06 -30.76 10.65
N ALA A 26 8.83 -31.28 10.78
CA ALA A 26 7.67 -30.74 10.07
C ALA A 26 7.35 -29.29 10.49
N VAL A 27 7.51 -28.95 11.77
CA VAL A 27 7.33 -27.57 12.26
C VAL A 27 8.43 -26.65 11.72
N ALA A 28 9.68 -27.12 11.69
CA ALA A 28 10.82 -26.38 11.16
C ALA A 28 10.68 -26.13 9.64
N ASP A 29 10.27 -27.15 8.89
CA ASP A 29 10.02 -27.07 7.44
C ASP A 29 8.83 -26.17 7.13
N ALA A 30 7.73 -26.27 7.88
CA ALA A 30 6.61 -25.35 7.75
C ALA A 30 7.00 -23.90 8.09
N ALA A 31 7.91 -23.68 9.04
CA ALA A 31 8.43 -22.35 9.35
C ALA A 31 9.40 -21.83 8.27
N ARG A 32 10.15 -22.71 7.61
CA ARG A 32 11.05 -22.36 6.50
C ARG A 32 10.27 -22.07 5.22
N TRP A 33 9.31 -22.92 4.87
CA TRP A 33 8.37 -22.73 3.76
C TRP A 33 7.54 -21.44 3.92
N ARG A 34 7.05 -21.16 5.13
CA ARG A 34 6.37 -19.88 5.44
C ARG A 34 7.29 -18.68 5.29
N ARG A 35 8.58 -18.79 5.62
CA ARG A 35 9.56 -17.69 5.46
C ARG A 35 9.87 -17.41 3.99
N GLU A 36 10.12 -18.45 3.20
CA GLU A 36 10.42 -18.30 1.76
C GLU A 36 9.20 -17.81 0.96
N GLN A 37 7.99 -18.27 1.28
CA GLN A 37 6.77 -17.74 0.67
C GLN A 37 6.46 -16.30 1.12
N ARG A 38 6.70 -15.95 2.39
CA ARG A 38 6.49 -14.58 2.90
C ARG A 38 7.30 -13.55 2.14
N VAL A 39 8.58 -13.80 1.87
CA VAL A 39 9.44 -12.85 1.14
C VAL A 39 8.86 -12.51 -0.25
N ARG A 40 8.42 -13.50 -1.02
CA ARG A 40 7.86 -13.27 -2.35
C ARG A 40 6.48 -12.58 -2.30
N PHE A 41 5.67 -12.89 -1.30
CA PHE A 41 4.39 -12.22 -1.08
C PHE A 41 4.58 -10.76 -0.65
N ASP A 42 5.56 -10.49 0.22
CA ASP A 42 5.90 -9.16 0.72
C ASP A 42 6.45 -8.28 -0.41
N GLU A 43 7.36 -8.81 -1.24
CA GLU A 43 7.86 -8.12 -2.45
C GLU A 43 6.71 -7.80 -3.41
N ARG A 44 5.83 -8.78 -3.67
CA ARG A 44 4.69 -8.56 -4.56
C ARG A 44 3.72 -7.52 -4.00
N LEU A 45 3.46 -7.53 -2.69
CA LEU A 45 2.60 -6.55 -2.03
C LEU A 45 3.18 -5.13 -2.15
N LEU A 46 4.49 -4.98 -1.94
CA LEU A 46 5.16 -3.70 -2.08
C LEU A 46 5.05 -3.17 -3.51
N ASP A 47 5.33 -4.02 -4.50
CA ASP A 47 5.29 -3.66 -5.92
C ASP A 47 3.90 -3.20 -6.36
N VAL A 48 2.85 -3.99 -6.08
CA VAL A 48 1.48 -3.63 -6.49
C VAL A 48 0.97 -2.40 -5.74
N SER A 49 1.36 -2.22 -4.48
CA SER A 49 1.03 -1.02 -3.70
C SER A 49 1.72 0.22 -4.23
N ALA A 50 2.98 0.10 -4.64
CA ALA A 50 3.75 1.18 -5.25
C ALA A 50 3.18 1.58 -6.61
N GLU A 51 2.82 0.60 -7.45
CA GLU A 51 2.20 0.84 -8.76
C GLU A 51 0.84 1.55 -8.61
N TYR A 52 0.01 1.10 -7.67
CA TYR A 52 -1.26 1.75 -7.38
C TYR A 52 -1.08 3.19 -6.91
N ALA A 53 -0.18 3.43 -5.95
CA ALA A 53 0.12 4.76 -5.44
C ALA A 53 0.73 5.69 -6.51
N ALA A 54 1.56 5.17 -7.40
CA ALA A 54 2.14 5.91 -8.51
C ALA A 54 1.06 6.35 -9.50
N ALA A 55 0.13 5.45 -9.86
CA ALA A 55 -0.97 5.78 -10.76
C ALA A 55 -1.91 6.85 -10.14
N ILE A 56 -2.21 6.75 -8.84
CA ILE A 56 -2.96 7.80 -8.13
C ILE A 56 -2.21 9.14 -8.14
N ARG A 57 -0.90 9.13 -7.91
CA ARG A 57 -0.08 10.34 -7.92
C ARG A 57 -0.07 11.00 -9.31
N GLU A 58 0.05 10.22 -10.37
CA GLU A 58 -0.02 10.69 -11.75
C GLU A 58 -1.37 11.36 -12.02
N ILE A 59 -2.48 10.75 -11.61
CA ILE A 59 -3.82 11.35 -11.68
C ILE A 59 -3.85 12.73 -11.01
N VAL A 60 -3.42 12.83 -9.75
CA VAL A 60 -3.44 14.10 -9.00
C VAL A 60 -2.53 15.16 -9.64
N GLN A 61 -1.35 14.77 -10.13
CA GLN A 61 -0.43 15.67 -10.82
C GLN A 61 -1.02 16.18 -12.14
N THR A 62 -1.66 15.31 -12.93
CA THR A 62 -2.34 15.73 -14.16
C THR A 62 -3.45 16.72 -13.87
N LEU A 63 -4.25 16.49 -12.83
CA LEU A 63 -5.29 17.43 -12.40
C LEU A 63 -4.70 18.78 -11.94
N ALA A 64 -3.55 18.75 -11.27
CA ALA A 64 -2.84 19.97 -10.85
C ALA A 64 -2.34 20.76 -12.07
N SER A 65 -1.75 20.07 -13.05
CA SER A 65 -1.33 20.67 -14.33
C SER A 65 -2.50 21.24 -15.13
N MET A 66 -3.65 20.55 -15.18
CA MET A 66 -4.85 21.04 -15.88
C MET A 66 -5.42 22.30 -15.24
N THR A 67 -5.27 22.47 -13.91
CA THR A 67 -5.76 23.63 -13.16
C THR A 67 -4.71 24.72 -12.93
N ALA A 68 -3.48 24.53 -13.41
CA ALA A 68 -2.36 25.44 -13.14
C ALA A 68 -2.61 26.88 -13.62
N HIS A 69 -3.37 27.06 -14.70
CA HIS A 69 -3.67 28.38 -15.27
C HIS A 69 -4.60 29.23 -14.38
N VAL A 70 -5.39 28.61 -13.51
CA VAL A 70 -6.34 29.29 -12.60
C VAL A 70 -5.89 29.28 -11.14
N ARG A 71 -4.83 28.56 -10.79
CA ARG A 71 -4.33 28.43 -9.42
C ARG A 71 -3.02 29.20 -9.21
N PRO A 72 -3.06 30.37 -8.52
CA PRO A 72 -1.86 31.15 -8.25
C PRO A 72 -0.81 30.35 -7.47
N GLY A 73 0.43 30.33 -7.96
CA GLY A 73 1.54 29.64 -7.30
C GLY A 73 1.65 28.13 -7.56
N GLU A 74 0.75 27.55 -8.36
CA GLU A 74 0.95 26.19 -8.88
C GLU A 74 2.19 26.15 -9.78
N LYS A 75 3.05 25.14 -9.57
CA LYS A 75 4.36 25.02 -10.26
C LYS A 75 4.36 23.93 -11.32
N SER A 76 3.32 23.11 -11.35
CA SER A 76 3.14 22.09 -12.37
C SER A 76 3.08 22.73 -13.76
N PRO A 77 3.78 22.19 -14.77
CA PRO A 77 3.66 22.66 -16.14
C PRO A 77 2.19 22.64 -16.57
N PRO A 78 1.64 23.72 -17.13
CA PRO A 78 0.25 23.76 -17.54
C PRO A 78 0.03 22.77 -18.69
N LEU A 79 -1.10 22.07 -18.66
CA LEU A 79 -1.55 21.18 -19.72
C LEU A 79 -2.80 21.75 -20.40
N THR A 80 -2.93 21.51 -21.70
CA THR A 80 -4.20 21.77 -22.38
C THR A 80 -5.28 20.78 -21.89
N PRO A 81 -6.58 21.13 -22.00
CA PRO A 81 -7.65 20.22 -21.63
C PRO A 81 -7.61 18.87 -22.38
N GLU A 82 -7.30 18.86 -23.68
CA GLU A 82 -7.19 17.61 -24.45
C GLU A 82 -6.02 16.73 -24.00
N GLU A 83 -4.83 17.30 -23.82
CA GLU A 83 -3.65 16.56 -23.33
C GLU A 83 -3.89 16.00 -21.94
N GLY A 84 -4.41 16.84 -21.03
CA GLY A 84 -4.73 16.46 -19.66
C GLY A 84 -5.72 15.31 -19.60
N LYS A 85 -6.78 15.34 -20.42
CA LYS A 85 -7.77 14.26 -20.50
C LYS A 85 -7.14 12.93 -20.99
N SER A 86 -6.31 12.98 -22.02
CA SER A 86 -5.63 11.79 -22.55
C SER A 86 -4.71 11.13 -21.51
N ILE A 87 -3.90 11.93 -20.82
CA ILE A 87 -3.02 11.47 -19.75
C ILE A 87 -3.84 10.91 -18.57
N LEU A 88 -4.89 11.62 -18.17
CA LEU A 88 -5.78 11.22 -17.08
C LEU A 88 -6.47 9.88 -17.37
N ASP A 89 -6.92 9.65 -18.60
CA ASP A 89 -7.52 8.37 -19.02
C ASP A 89 -6.51 7.23 -18.97
N ALA A 90 -5.26 7.46 -19.41
CA ALA A 90 -4.20 6.46 -19.32
C ALA A 90 -3.84 6.12 -17.86
N ALA A 91 -3.70 7.14 -17.01
CA ALA A 91 -3.43 6.96 -15.59
C ALA A 91 -4.57 6.24 -14.86
N ASN A 92 -5.83 6.54 -15.20
CA ASN A 92 -7.01 5.86 -14.67
C ASN A 92 -7.05 4.38 -15.04
N ARG A 93 -6.70 4.01 -16.28
CA ARG A 93 -6.57 2.60 -16.70
C ARG A 93 -5.49 1.88 -15.90
N ARG A 94 -4.31 2.49 -15.76
CA ARG A 94 -3.21 1.91 -14.98
C ARG A 94 -3.61 1.70 -13.51
N ARG A 95 -4.25 2.70 -12.90
CA ARG A 95 -4.80 2.61 -11.54
C ARG A 95 -5.82 1.48 -11.41
N MET A 96 -6.64 1.22 -12.44
CA MET A 96 -7.61 0.13 -12.43
C MET A 96 -6.94 -1.25 -12.39
N LEU A 97 -5.95 -1.48 -13.26
CA LEU A 97 -5.20 -2.73 -13.28
C LEU A 97 -4.40 -2.95 -12.00
N ALA A 98 -3.76 -1.88 -11.49
CA ALA A 98 -3.04 -1.92 -10.22
C ALA A 98 -3.99 -2.19 -9.03
N TRP A 99 -5.22 -1.66 -9.07
CA TRP A 99 -6.24 -1.94 -8.05
C TRP A 99 -6.65 -3.40 -8.02
N GLU A 100 -6.90 -4.01 -9.18
CA GLU A 100 -7.22 -5.44 -9.26
C GLU A 100 -6.07 -6.29 -8.70
N SER A 101 -4.84 -5.96 -9.07
CA SER A 101 -3.64 -6.65 -8.54
C SER A 101 -3.49 -6.47 -7.03
N LEU A 102 -3.75 -5.27 -6.51
CA LEU A 102 -3.71 -4.98 -5.08
C LEU A 102 -4.74 -5.82 -4.32
N CYS A 103 -5.98 -5.91 -4.80
CA CYS A 103 -7.04 -6.71 -4.18
C CYS A 103 -6.73 -8.21 -4.10
N LEU A 104 -5.85 -8.72 -4.96
CA LEU A 104 -5.45 -10.13 -4.96
C LEU A 104 -4.37 -10.47 -3.93
N VAL A 105 -3.59 -9.48 -3.49
CA VAL A 105 -2.36 -9.68 -2.70
C VAL A 105 -2.44 -9.05 -1.32
N ALA A 106 -3.15 -7.92 -1.20
CA ALA A 106 -3.22 -7.14 0.02
C ALA A 106 -4.25 -7.69 1.01
N ASP A 107 -4.01 -7.42 2.30
CA ASP A 107 -4.99 -7.65 3.36
C ASP A 107 -6.17 -6.66 3.31
N ASP A 108 -7.25 -6.98 4.01
CA ASP A 108 -8.49 -6.18 4.06
C ASP A 108 -8.26 -4.73 4.49
N ALA A 109 -7.34 -4.46 5.42
CA ALA A 109 -7.08 -3.10 5.90
C ALA A 109 -6.36 -2.28 4.83
N THR A 110 -5.41 -2.89 4.12
CA THR A 110 -4.71 -2.27 2.99
C THR A 110 -5.66 -2.02 1.80
N VAL A 111 -6.52 -2.99 1.47
CA VAL A 111 -7.56 -2.83 0.44
C VAL A 111 -8.52 -1.69 0.81
N LYS A 112 -9.00 -1.67 2.05
CA LYS A 112 -9.86 -0.59 2.54
C LYS A 112 -9.19 0.78 2.41
N ALA A 113 -7.95 0.92 2.87
CA ALA A 113 -7.23 2.19 2.80
C ALA A 113 -6.99 2.63 1.34
N GLY A 114 -6.75 1.70 0.42
CA GLY A 114 -6.66 2.00 -1.01
C GLY A 114 -8.00 2.49 -1.58
N SER A 115 -9.13 1.87 -1.19
CA SER A 115 -10.47 2.31 -1.58
C SER A 115 -10.79 3.70 -1.06
N ASP A 116 -10.44 3.99 0.19
CA ASP A 116 -10.63 5.30 0.83
C ASP A 116 -9.77 6.37 0.13
N LEU A 117 -8.53 6.04 -0.26
CA LEU A 117 -7.67 6.90 -1.08
C LEU A 117 -8.30 7.23 -2.42
N TRP A 118 -8.79 6.24 -3.16
CA TRP A 118 -9.46 6.51 -4.44
C TRP A 118 -10.71 7.38 -4.25
N SER A 119 -11.48 7.09 -3.20
CA SER A 119 -12.68 7.86 -2.86
C SER A 119 -12.37 9.33 -2.58
N ALA A 120 -11.21 9.63 -1.97
CA ALA A 120 -10.73 11.00 -1.77
C ALA A 120 -10.30 11.71 -3.06
N VAL A 121 -9.80 10.99 -4.06
CA VAL A 121 -9.37 11.56 -5.36
C VAL A 121 -10.56 11.87 -6.26
N ARG A 122 -11.68 11.14 -6.13
CA ARG A 122 -12.87 11.32 -6.97
C ARG A 122 -13.43 12.75 -6.96
N PRO A 123 -13.66 13.41 -5.80
CA PRO A 123 -14.09 14.81 -5.77
C PRO A 123 -13.18 15.75 -6.56
N LEU A 124 -11.87 15.54 -6.51
CA LEU A 124 -10.90 16.35 -7.25
C LEU A 124 -11.07 16.19 -8.76
N GLN A 125 -11.25 14.96 -9.25
CA GLN A 125 -11.55 14.70 -10.67
C GLN A 125 -12.87 15.33 -11.10
N TYR A 126 -13.91 15.26 -10.27
CA TYR A 126 -15.20 15.87 -10.59
C TYR A 126 -15.10 17.40 -10.66
N ALA A 127 -14.37 18.03 -9.74
CA ALA A 127 -14.16 19.47 -9.73
C ALA A 127 -13.42 19.95 -11.00
N VAL A 128 -12.42 19.21 -11.46
CA VAL A 128 -11.62 19.59 -12.64
C VAL A 128 -12.29 19.23 -13.97
N ARG A 129 -13.30 18.36 -13.98
CA ARG A 129 -14.01 17.97 -15.20
C ARG A 129 -14.68 19.16 -15.90
N ASP A 130 -15.13 20.14 -15.13
CA ASP A 130 -15.65 21.41 -15.66
C ASP A 130 -14.77 22.56 -15.19
N LEU A 131 -13.66 22.77 -15.92
CA LEU A 131 -12.69 23.83 -15.65
C LEU A 131 -13.32 25.23 -15.63
N ALA A 132 -14.44 25.45 -16.31
CA ALA A 132 -15.12 26.75 -16.33
C ALA A 132 -15.80 27.08 -14.99
N THR A 133 -16.18 26.06 -14.21
CA THR A 133 -16.83 26.21 -12.90
C THR A 133 -15.91 25.87 -11.73
N PHE A 134 -14.69 25.41 -12.01
CA PHE A 134 -13.69 25.10 -11.00
C PHE A 134 -13.23 26.34 -10.23
N SER A 135 -13.41 26.32 -8.90
CA SER A 135 -12.84 27.32 -8.01
C SER A 135 -11.42 26.91 -7.57
N PRO A 136 -10.41 27.78 -7.73
CA PRO A 136 -9.06 27.54 -7.21
C PRO A 136 -9.02 27.23 -5.71
N ASP A 137 -9.95 27.82 -4.94
CA ASP A 137 -10.05 27.67 -3.49
C ASP A 137 -10.49 26.25 -3.06
N ASP A 138 -11.14 25.50 -3.96
CA ASP A 138 -11.58 24.13 -3.69
C ASP A 138 -10.42 23.13 -3.72
N TRP A 139 -9.29 23.49 -4.34
CA TRP A 139 -8.16 22.57 -4.51
C TRP A 139 -7.53 22.13 -3.18
N GLU A 140 -7.12 23.09 -2.35
CA GLU A 140 -6.32 22.82 -1.16
C GLU A 140 -7.06 21.95 -0.13
N PRO A 141 -8.36 22.16 0.15
CA PRO A 141 -9.13 21.26 1.00
C PRO A 141 -9.19 19.82 0.45
N LEU A 142 -9.41 19.65 -0.85
CA LEU A 142 -9.51 18.33 -1.48
C LEU A 142 -8.15 17.61 -1.51
N ASP A 143 -7.08 18.31 -1.91
CA ASP A 143 -5.72 17.76 -1.93
C ASP A 143 -5.25 17.38 -0.52
N ARG A 144 -5.63 18.13 0.51
CA ARG A 144 -5.35 17.77 1.91
C ARG A 144 -5.96 16.42 2.30
N VAL A 145 -7.20 16.15 1.89
CA VAL A 145 -7.88 14.87 2.15
C VAL A 145 -7.18 13.74 1.39
N VAL A 146 -6.83 13.95 0.11
CA VAL A 146 -6.08 12.98 -0.69
C VAL A 146 -4.74 12.63 -0.04
N ARG A 147 -3.97 13.64 0.40
CA ARG A 147 -2.69 13.43 1.09
C ARG A 147 -2.86 12.70 2.42
N ALA A 148 -3.94 12.94 3.15
CA ALA A 148 -4.24 12.22 4.37
C ALA A 148 -4.49 10.73 4.09
N GLN A 149 -5.39 10.42 3.15
CA GLN A 149 -5.68 9.04 2.77
C GLN A 149 -4.47 8.34 2.16
N GLN A 150 -3.60 9.07 1.46
CA GLN A 150 -2.36 8.51 0.92
C GLN A 150 -1.40 8.09 2.04
N ARG A 151 -1.31 8.87 3.13
CA ARG A 151 -0.53 8.48 4.31
C ARG A 151 -1.13 7.25 4.99
N ASP A 152 -2.45 7.19 5.12
CA ASP A 152 -3.14 6.07 5.74
C ASP A 152 -2.95 4.78 4.94
N PHE A 153 -3.02 4.87 3.60
CA PHE A 153 -2.66 3.76 2.71
C PHE A 153 -1.22 3.29 2.91
N TYR A 154 -0.25 4.20 2.94
CA TYR A 154 1.16 3.83 3.19
C TYR A 154 1.37 3.20 4.56
N GLN A 155 0.66 3.66 5.59
CA GLN A 155 0.72 3.04 6.91
C GLN A 155 0.12 1.64 6.91
N ALA A 156 -1.00 1.41 6.21
CA ALA A 156 -1.61 0.08 6.09
C ALA A 156 -0.65 -0.91 5.41
N VAL A 157 -0.07 -0.54 4.28
CA VAL A 157 0.93 -1.35 3.55
C VAL A 157 2.13 -1.67 4.46
N ARG A 158 2.68 -0.68 5.16
CA ARG A 158 3.83 -0.88 6.07
C ARG A 158 3.49 -1.83 7.22
N ARG A 159 2.31 -1.69 7.82
CA ARG A 159 1.85 -2.61 8.88
C ARG A 159 1.71 -4.03 8.36
N SER A 160 1.17 -4.19 7.14
CA SER A 160 1.06 -5.49 6.47
C SER A 160 2.41 -6.16 6.27
N LEU A 161 3.42 -5.38 5.86
CA LEU A 161 4.81 -5.81 5.69
C LEU A 161 5.60 -5.91 7.02
N ALA A 162 4.95 -5.72 8.17
CA ALA A 162 5.59 -5.64 9.49
C ALA A 162 6.74 -4.59 9.56
N ILE A 163 6.69 -3.57 8.71
CA ILE A 163 7.60 -2.43 8.72
C ILE A 163 7.06 -1.40 9.72
N GLY A 164 7.94 -0.85 10.56
CA GLY A 164 7.58 0.18 11.55
C GLY A 164 6.83 1.38 10.94
N PRO A 165 6.14 2.19 11.75
CA PRO A 165 5.27 3.26 11.26
C PRO A 165 6.01 4.23 10.33
N LEU A 166 5.28 4.83 9.40
CA LEU A 166 5.82 5.91 8.57
C LEU A 166 6.14 7.08 9.52
N GLY A 167 7.42 7.40 9.70
CA GLY A 167 7.81 8.60 10.43
C GLY A 167 7.20 9.82 9.75
N VAL A 168 6.66 10.76 10.52
CA VAL A 168 6.26 12.06 9.98
C VAL A 168 7.56 12.77 9.60
N PRO A 169 7.78 13.20 8.34
CA PRO A 169 8.89 14.10 8.06
C PRO A 169 8.56 15.42 8.77
N VAL A 170 9.10 15.60 9.98
CA VAL A 170 9.06 16.89 10.67
C VAL A 170 9.83 17.84 9.77
N SER A 171 9.12 18.72 9.07
CA SER A 171 9.78 19.72 8.26
C SER A 171 10.71 20.51 9.18
N ARG A 172 11.93 20.80 8.73
CA ARG A 172 12.93 21.55 9.52
C ARG A 172 12.41 22.92 9.99
N TYR A 173 11.32 23.41 9.40
CA TYR A 173 10.65 24.66 9.71
C TYR A 173 9.86 24.62 11.03
N GLU A 174 9.29 23.48 11.43
CA GLU A 174 8.53 23.39 12.69
C GLU A 174 9.43 23.42 13.94
N ARG A 175 10.68 22.96 13.82
CA ARG A 175 11.68 23.06 14.91
C ARG A 175 12.15 24.49 15.16
N ALA A 176 12.14 25.35 14.15
CA ALA A 176 12.53 26.76 14.31
C ALA A 176 11.41 27.60 14.93
N ALA A 177 10.14 27.23 14.74
CA ALA A 177 8.99 27.91 15.31
C ALA A 177 8.74 27.57 16.80
N GLN A 178 9.36 26.50 17.32
CA GLN A 178 9.27 26.11 18.74
C GLN A 178 10.48 26.55 19.57
N SER A 179 11.47 27.19 18.95
CA SER A 179 12.66 27.72 19.62
C SER A 179 12.65 29.24 19.76
N THR A 180 11.49 29.89 19.62
CA THR A 180 11.27 31.32 19.89
C THR A 180 10.15 31.46 20.90
#